data_AF-A0A539EI24-F1
#
_entry.id   AF-A0A539EI24-F1
#
_cell.length_a   1.000
_cell.length_b   1.000
_cell.length_c   1.000
_cell.angle_alpha   90.00
_cell.angle_beta   90.00
_cell.angle_gamma   90.00
#
_symmetry.space_group_name_H-M   'P 1'
#
loop_
_entity.id
_entity.type
_entity.pdbx_description
1 polymer ?
#
loop_
_entity_poly.entity_id
_entity_poly.type
_entity_poly.pdbx_seq_one_letter_code
_entity_poly.pdbx_strand_id
1 'polypeptide(L)'
;MTSVSLLTALLALSAVESPSRAQLGVQYTAPMPEAPAAAGTPQATALVDETDKLNDALANPAVSRDELHGRAGNLFGNIMRPESSAVGNVDLRGWDKPDLETSGSVEGLVDKSGNTIAEAKFKTNAEAPPAPELEDAWVYGRELHQAGMMEYDQEGKLDKGTLGAFLYTKTAALGVLFNKAFKDIQKWVGDQFAAATAVHEAAHARDHAQGELNNKEVKKGEKQAFETEYKYLRLVDPTGQKLAYARVNLCSPSSIAPKAACDYVTHLAKISWYGEKGDWDGLVSSLGYEDRPGGHDHHDGDGHPSHD
;
A
#
# COMPACT_ATOMS: atom_id res chain seq x y z
N MET A 1 10.76 6.07 -35.72
CA MET A 1 11.45 5.54 -34.53
C MET A 1 10.43 5.40 -33.43
N THR A 2 10.36 4.25 -32.75
CA THR A 2 9.39 4.00 -31.67
C THR A 2 9.99 4.39 -30.32
N SER A 3 9.54 5.51 -29.76
CA SER A 3 9.97 5.95 -28.43
C SER A 3 9.29 5.10 -27.34
N VAL A 4 10.06 4.22 -26.70
CA VAL A 4 9.63 3.53 -25.48
C VAL A 4 9.58 4.56 -24.35
N SER A 5 8.44 4.65 -23.65
CA SER A 5 8.32 5.46 -22.44
C SER A 5 8.42 4.53 -21.24
N LEU A 6 9.57 4.52 -20.56
CA LEU A 6 9.61 4.05 -19.18
C LEU A 6 8.79 5.04 -18.33
N LEU A 7 7.83 4.55 -17.56
CA LEU A 7 7.45 5.17 -16.31
C LEU A 7 8.25 4.44 -15.24
N THR A 8 9.23 5.12 -14.66
CA THR A 8 10.12 4.51 -13.68
C THR A 8 9.57 4.83 -12.30
N ALA A 9 9.00 3.84 -11.61
CA ALA A 9 8.60 3.98 -10.22
C ALA A 9 9.87 4.26 -9.38
N LEU A 10 10.08 5.53 -9.01
CA LEU A 10 11.25 5.94 -8.25
C LEU A 10 10.95 5.73 -6.77
N LEU A 11 11.25 4.53 -6.28
CA LEU A 11 11.21 4.17 -4.86
C LEU A 11 12.37 4.87 -4.11
N ALA A 12 12.25 6.19 -3.98
CA ALA A 12 13.22 7.04 -3.29
C ALA A 12 13.11 6.82 -1.78
N LEU A 13 13.93 5.90 -1.26
CA LEU A 13 14.15 5.66 0.16
C LEU A 13 14.93 6.82 0.80
N SER A 14 14.24 7.94 1.02
CA SER A 14 14.73 9.14 1.68
C SER A 14 14.23 9.22 3.13
N ALA A 15 15.12 9.67 4.02
CA ALA A 15 14.91 9.72 5.47
C ALA A 15 14.63 11.17 5.96
N VAL A 16 14.36 11.28 7.27
CA VAL A 16 14.47 12.47 8.16
C VAL A 16 13.15 13.15 8.60
N GLU A 17 12.82 12.86 9.87
CA GLU A 17 12.37 13.73 10.99
C GLU A 17 11.26 14.81 10.86
N SER A 18 10.29 14.73 11.79
CA SER A 18 9.29 15.76 12.13
C SER A 18 9.77 16.61 13.35
N PRO A 19 9.12 17.75 13.72
CA PRO A 19 7.99 17.66 14.66
C PRO A 19 6.93 18.81 14.72
N SER A 20 5.65 18.43 14.92
CA SER A 20 4.60 19.16 15.71
C SER A 20 4.07 20.53 15.19
N ARG A 21 2.90 21.08 15.58
CA ARG A 21 2.03 20.89 16.78
C ARG A 21 0.64 21.58 16.62
N ALA A 22 -0.45 20.99 17.17
CA ALA A 22 -1.67 21.65 17.73
C ALA A 22 -2.59 22.56 16.84
N GLN A 23 -3.89 22.85 17.11
CA GLN A 23 -4.97 22.35 18.01
C GLN A 23 -6.34 23.01 17.66
N LEU A 24 -7.48 22.37 18.01
CA LEU A 24 -8.83 22.93 18.37
C LEU A 24 -9.52 23.93 17.37
N GLY A 25 -10.79 23.88 16.98
CA GLY A 25 -12.06 23.21 17.40
C GLY A 25 -13.16 23.67 16.39
N VAL A 26 -14.49 23.79 16.63
CA VAL A 26 -15.43 23.54 17.75
C VAL A 26 -16.82 23.20 17.10
N GLN A 27 -17.76 22.59 17.83
CA GLN A 27 -19.08 22.12 17.33
C GLN A 27 -20.24 23.12 17.52
N TYR A 28 -21.36 22.90 16.80
CA TYR A 28 -22.73 23.15 17.33
C TYR A 28 -23.74 22.08 16.81
N THR A 29 -24.72 21.74 17.64
CA THR A 29 -25.78 20.71 17.47
C THR A 29 -27.10 21.36 16.99
N ALA A 30 -28.27 20.73 16.75
CA ALA A 30 -28.91 19.44 17.09
C ALA A 30 -30.19 19.26 16.17
N PRO A 31 -31.24 18.43 16.45
CA PRO A 31 -31.33 17.01 16.86
C PRO A 31 -32.38 16.16 16.06
N MET A 32 -32.52 14.87 16.45
CA MET A 32 -33.65 13.92 16.22
C MET A 32 -33.72 13.13 14.88
N PRO A 33 -34.35 11.93 14.85
CA PRO A 33 -34.85 11.07 15.95
C PRO A 33 -34.09 9.71 16.07
N GLU A 34 -34.44 8.89 17.06
CA GLU A 34 -33.79 7.58 17.32
C GLU A 34 -33.95 6.57 16.17
N ALA A 35 -32.82 6.12 15.63
CA ALA A 35 -32.69 4.87 14.90
C ALA A 35 -32.28 3.74 15.89
N PRO A 36 -32.60 2.45 15.61
CA PRO A 36 -32.03 1.36 16.39
C PRO A 36 -30.51 1.46 16.40
N ALA A 37 -29.91 1.29 17.59
CA ALA A 37 -28.51 1.59 17.84
C ALA A 37 -27.61 1.06 16.71
N ALA A 38 -26.91 1.99 16.05
CA ALA A 38 -25.91 1.62 15.06
C ALA A 38 -24.94 0.62 15.70
N ALA A 39 -24.69 -0.48 15.02
CA ALA A 39 -23.59 -1.35 15.38
C ALA A 39 -22.32 -0.52 15.24
N GLY A 40 -21.82 -0.01 16.37
CA GLY A 40 -20.51 0.63 16.42
C GLY A 40 -19.51 -0.36 15.82
N THR A 41 -18.61 0.15 14.98
CA THR A 41 -17.54 -0.67 14.41
C THR A 41 -16.89 -1.47 15.54
N PRO A 42 -16.67 -2.79 15.40
CA PRO A 42 -16.24 -3.63 16.53
C PRO A 42 -14.99 -3.09 17.26
N GLN A 43 -14.13 -2.38 16.53
CA GLN A 43 -12.99 -1.63 17.06
C GLN A 43 -13.37 -0.46 17.98
N ALA A 44 -14.38 0.35 17.64
CA ALA A 44 -14.82 1.47 18.48
C ALA A 44 -15.38 0.98 19.82
N THR A 45 -16.21 -0.06 19.80
CA THR A 45 -16.75 -0.68 21.02
C THR A 45 -15.64 -1.31 21.86
N ALA A 46 -14.70 -2.05 21.25
CA ALA A 46 -13.57 -2.64 21.96
C ALA A 46 -12.60 -1.59 22.54
N LEU A 47 -12.38 -0.46 21.84
CA LEU A 47 -11.56 0.64 22.35
C LEU A 47 -12.23 1.39 23.49
N VAL A 48 -13.55 1.57 23.46
CA VAL A 48 -14.33 2.10 24.59
C VAL A 48 -14.24 1.15 25.78
N ASP A 49 -14.51 -0.15 25.59
CA ASP A 49 -14.43 -1.16 26.65
C ASP A 49 -13.04 -1.23 27.32
N GLU A 50 -11.95 -1.17 26.56
CA GLU A 50 -10.60 -1.15 27.13
C GLU A 50 -10.22 0.21 27.76
N THR A 51 -10.78 1.32 27.25
CA THR A 51 -10.61 2.65 27.87
C THR A 51 -11.30 2.71 29.22
N ASP A 52 -12.52 2.21 29.31
CA ASP A 52 -13.29 2.18 30.56
C ASP A 52 -12.64 1.23 31.58
N LYS A 53 -12.19 0.04 31.15
CA LYS A 53 -11.39 -0.87 32.01
C LYS A 53 -10.07 -0.27 32.50
N LEU A 54 -9.46 0.66 31.77
CA LEU A 54 -8.27 1.38 32.23
C LEU A 54 -8.63 2.52 33.19
N ASN A 55 -9.71 3.25 32.93
CA ASN A 55 -10.22 4.29 33.82
C ASN A 55 -10.65 3.72 35.18
N ASP A 56 -11.39 2.61 35.18
CA ASP A 56 -11.77 1.88 36.40
C ASP A 56 -10.55 1.37 37.18
N ALA A 57 -9.53 0.89 36.47
CA ALA A 57 -8.28 0.47 37.09
C ALA A 57 -7.49 1.64 37.69
N LEU A 58 -7.47 2.80 37.03
CA LEU A 58 -6.84 4.03 37.54
C LEU A 58 -7.59 4.61 38.75
N ALA A 59 -8.91 4.44 38.80
CA ALA A 59 -9.75 4.85 39.93
C ALA A 59 -9.63 3.94 41.16
N ASN A 60 -9.11 2.72 41.00
CA ASN A 60 -9.03 1.72 42.07
C ASN A 60 -7.62 1.62 42.70
N PRO A 61 -7.42 2.11 43.95
CA PRO A 61 -6.12 2.11 44.60
C PRO A 61 -5.59 0.72 45.00
N ALA A 62 -6.39 -0.34 44.84
CA ALA A 62 -5.95 -1.72 45.06
C ALA A 62 -5.29 -2.35 43.82
N VAL A 63 -5.37 -1.71 42.64
CA VAL A 63 -4.76 -2.21 41.41
C VAL A 63 -3.25 -1.95 41.43
N SER A 64 -2.47 -2.98 41.10
CA SER A 64 -1.01 -2.87 41.07
C SER A 64 -0.53 -2.00 39.90
N ARG A 65 0.67 -1.41 40.04
CA ARG A 65 1.30 -0.67 38.94
C ARG A 65 1.51 -1.54 37.71
N ASP A 66 1.90 -2.80 37.89
CA ASP A 66 2.15 -3.72 36.79
C ASP A 66 0.86 -4.09 36.05
N GLU A 67 -0.27 -4.19 36.78
CA GLU A 67 -1.58 -4.41 36.17
C GLU A 67 -2.09 -3.15 35.44
N LEU A 68 -1.86 -1.95 35.97
CA LEU A 68 -2.10 -0.69 35.26
C LEU A 68 -1.26 -0.58 33.98
N HIS A 69 0.02 -0.95 34.04
CA HIS A 69 0.90 -0.99 32.87
C HIS A 69 0.47 -2.05 31.87
N GLY A 70 -0.03 -3.21 32.30
CA GLY A 70 -0.59 -4.25 31.43
C GLY A 70 -1.87 -3.80 30.73
N ARG A 71 -2.81 -3.17 31.46
CA ARG A 71 -4.06 -2.63 30.91
C ARG A 71 -3.81 -1.46 29.95
N ALA A 72 -2.89 -0.55 30.30
CA ALA A 72 -2.42 0.49 29.38
C ALA A 72 -1.72 -0.12 28.16
N GLY A 73 -0.93 -1.18 28.35
CA GLY A 73 -0.28 -1.94 27.27
C GLY A 73 -1.28 -2.61 26.32
N ASN A 74 -2.42 -3.09 26.82
CA ASN A 74 -3.52 -3.59 25.99
C ASN A 74 -4.22 -2.45 25.24
N LEU A 75 -4.59 -1.36 25.93
CA LEU A 75 -5.26 -0.22 25.30
C LEU A 75 -4.41 0.46 24.22
N PHE A 76 -3.16 0.82 24.55
CA PHE A 76 -2.24 1.46 23.61
C PHE A 76 -1.58 0.45 22.64
N GLY A 77 -1.57 -0.83 22.97
CA GLY A 77 -1.20 -1.92 22.05
C GLY A 77 -2.28 -2.22 21.01
N ASN A 78 -3.55 -1.93 21.31
CA ASN A 78 -4.65 -2.00 20.35
C ASN A 78 -4.73 -0.77 19.44
N ILE A 79 -4.20 0.38 19.87
CA ILE A 79 -4.00 1.58 19.03
C ILE A 79 -2.61 1.52 18.36
N MET A 80 -2.40 0.49 17.54
CA MET A 80 -1.25 0.43 16.63
C MET A 80 -1.37 1.57 15.62
N ARG A 81 -0.45 2.53 15.65
CA ARG A 81 -0.26 3.43 14.51
C ARG A 81 0.65 2.77 13.47
N PRO A 82 0.40 2.86 12.16
CA PRO A 82 1.25 2.26 11.13
C PRO A 82 2.73 2.64 11.23
N GLU A 83 3.05 3.84 11.74
CA GLU A 83 4.42 4.31 11.95
C GLU A 83 5.14 3.68 13.17
N SER A 84 4.41 3.09 14.12
CA SER A 84 4.95 2.59 15.40
C SER A 84 5.84 1.35 15.26
N SER A 85 6.84 1.24 16.14
CA SER A 85 7.69 0.04 16.34
C SER A 85 7.45 -0.65 17.69
N ALA A 86 6.42 -0.26 18.43
CA ALA A 86 5.96 -1.00 19.60
C ALA A 86 5.03 -2.14 19.16
N VAL A 87 5.02 -3.27 19.88
CA VAL A 87 4.12 -4.40 19.62
C VAL A 87 3.37 -4.72 20.90
N GLY A 88 2.04 -4.62 20.86
CA GLY A 88 1.16 -5.20 21.88
C GLY A 88 0.84 -6.67 21.56
N ASN A 89 -0.29 -7.18 22.05
CA ASN A 89 -0.85 -8.41 21.50
C ASN A 89 -1.43 -8.13 20.10
N VAL A 90 -0.78 -8.62 19.04
CA VAL A 90 -1.24 -8.49 17.64
C VAL A 90 -2.09 -9.69 17.21
N ASP A 91 -3.22 -9.45 16.54
CA ASP A 91 -3.98 -10.53 15.87
C ASP A 91 -3.38 -10.79 14.47
N LEU A 92 -2.63 -11.89 14.36
CA LEU A 92 -2.02 -12.35 13.11
C LEU A 92 -2.89 -13.38 12.36
N ARG A 93 -4.17 -13.54 12.72
CA ARG A 93 -5.09 -14.49 12.08
C ARG A 93 -5.27 -14.18 10.60
N GLY A 94 -5.19 -15.22 9.77
CA GLY A 94 -5.25 -15.08 8.31
C GLY A 94 -4.08 -14.28 7.72
N TRP A 95 -2.96 -14.14 8.45
CA TRP A 95 -1.70 -13.77 7.83
C TRP A 95 -0.98 -15.03 7.37
N ASP A 96 -0.84 -15.16 6.05
CA ASP A 96 0.07 -16.14 5.49
C ASP A 96 1.49 -15.63 5.68
N LYS A 97 2.18 -16.22 6.67
CA LYS A 97 3.53 -15.82 7.04
C LYS A 97 4.50 -16.00 5.86
N PRO A 98 5.55 -15.17 5.78
CA PRO A 98 6.57 -15.31 4.75
C PRO A 98 7.23 -16.70 4.81
N ASP A 99 7.43 -17.31 3.63
CA ASP A 99 8.13 -18.57 3.48
C ASP A 99 9.28 -18.40 2.46
N LEU A 100 10.51 -18.64 2.91
CA LEU A 100 11.72 -18.48 2.10
C LEU A 100 11.84 -19.54 0.98
N GLU A 101 11.14 -20.67 1.12
CA GLU A 101 11.15 -21.79 0.17
C GLU A 101 10.09 -21.63 -0.94
N THR A 102 8.86 -21.25 -0.57
CA THR A 102 7.73 -21.20 -1.52
C THR A 102 7.43 -19.82 -2.10
N SER A 103 7.64 -18.72 -1.36
CA SER A 103 7.50 -17.37 -1.90
C SER A 103 8.67 -17.01 -2.84
N GLY A 104 8.43 -16.12 -3.80
CA GLY A 104 9.44 -15.72 -4.79
C GLY A 104 9.06 -15.96 -6.27
N SER A 105 7.78 -16.20 -6.59
CA SER A 105 7.28 -16.31 -7.97
C SER A 105 6.29 -15.18 -8.28
N VAL A 106 6.23 -14.78 -9.56
CA VAL A 106 5.23 -13.79 -10.02
C VAL A 106 3.81 -14.37 -9.95
N GLU A 107 3.66 -15.66 -10.27
CA GLU A 107 2.43 -16.44 -10.07
C GLU A 107 1.93 -16.31 -8.63
N GLY A 108 2.81 -16.45 -7.63
CA GLY A 108 2.48 -16.24 -6.22
C GLY A 108 1.93 -14.84 -5.93
N LEU A 109 2.43 -13.77 -6.57
CA LEU A 109 1.90 -12.42 -6.40
C LEU A 109 0.47 -12.27 -6.98
N VAL A 110 0.24 -12.84 -8.16
CA VAL A 110 -1.03 -12.74 -8.91
C VAL A 110 -2.12 -13.61 -8.26
N ASP A 111 -1.76 -14.82 -7.83
CA ASP A 111 -2.65 -15.71 -7.11
C ASP A 111 -2.96 -15.18 -5.72
N LYS A 112 -1.97 -14.60 -5.01
CA LYS A 112 -2.21 -14.11 -3.65
C LYS A 112 -3.06 -12.85 -3.62
N SER A 113 -2.87 -11.94 -4.58
CA SER A 113 -3.78 -10.80 -4.76
C SER A 113 -5.21 -11.27 -5.08
N GLY A 114 -5.36 -12.19 -6.04
CA GLY A 114 -6.67 -12.75 -6.42
C GLY A 114 -7.39 -13.46 -5.29
N ASN A 115 -6.70 -14.33 -4.55
CA ASN A 115 -7.25 -15.03 -3.39
C ASN A 115 -7.66 -14.07 -2.27
N THR A 116 -6.86 -13.04 -1.99
CA THR A 116 -7.17 -12.02 -0.97
C THR A 116 -8.44 -11.24 -1.34
N ILE A 117 -8.57 -10.81 -2.60
CA ILE A 117 -9.74 -10.11 -3.13
C ILE A 117 -10.97 -11.04 -3.10
N ALA A 118 -10.82 -12.30 -3.51
CA ALA A 118 -11.91 -13.27 -3.48
C ALA A 118 -12.39 -13.57 -2.06
N GLU A 119 -11.49 -13.81 -1.10
CA GLU A 119 -11.85 -14.00 0.31
C GLU A 119 -12.60 -12.80 0.89
N ALA A 120 -12.20 -11.58 0.55
CA ALA A 120 -12.85 -10.36 1.00
C ALA A 120 -14.31 -10.27 0.53
N LYS A 121 -14.66 -10.79 -0.66
CA LYS A 121 -16.05 -10.89 -1.14
C LYS A 121 -16.93 -11.82 -0.30
N PHE A 122 -16.35 -12.88 0.27
CA PHE A 122 -17.08 -13.91 1.01
C PHE A 122 -17.07 -13.72 2.53
N LYS A 123 -16.26 -12.79 3.06
CA LYS A 123 -16.27 -12.43 4.49
C LYS A 123 -17.56 -11.66 4.80
N THR A 124 -18.52 -12.36 5.42
CA THR A 124 -19.86 -11.86 5.79
C THR A 124 -19.90 -10.63 6.71
N ASN A 125 -18.75 -10.22 7.26
CA ASN A 125 -18.58 -9.06 8.12
C ASN A 125 -17.63 -8.00 7.51
N ALA A 126 -17.31 -8.07 6.22
CA ALA A 126 -16.58 -7.01 5.54
C ALA A 126 -17.46 -5.75 5.43
N GLU A 127 -16.96 -4.59 5.88
CA GLU A 127 -17.72 -3.32 5.87
C GLU A 127 -18.13 -2.87 4.46
N ALA A 128 -17.41 -3.34 3.44
CA ALA A 128 -17.78 -3.22 2.03
C ALA A 128 -17.18 -4.41 1.24
N PRO A 129 -17.74 -4.79 0.09
CA PRO A 129 -17.03 -5.62 -0.88
C PRO A 129 -15.73 -4.91 -1.35
N PRO A 130 -14.77 -5.64 -1.96
CA PRO A 130 -13.61 -5.01 -2.58
C PRO A 130 -14.02 -3.90 -3.55
N ALA A 131 -13.22 -2.84 -3.59
CA ALA A 131 -13.48 -1.72 -4.48
C ALA A 131 -13.34 -2.16 -5.96
N PRO A 132 -14.29 -1.83 -6.86
CA PRO A 132 -14.27 -2.31 -8.25
C PRO A 132 -12.94 -2.04 -8.97
N GLU A 133 -12.35 -0.87 -8.76
CA GLU A 133 -11.08 -0.46 -9.34
C GLU A 133 -9.89 -1.33 -8.92
N LEU A 134 -9.95 -1.95 -7.74
CA LEU A 134 -8.96 -2.93 -7.27
C LEU A 134 -9.16 -4.29 -7.95
N GLU A 135 -10.41 -4.70 -8.17
CA GLU A 135 -10.71 -5.92 -8.92
C GLU A 135 -10.28 -5.78 -10.38
N ASP A 136 -10.60 -4.65 -11.00
CA ASP A 136 -10.19 -4.33 -12.38
C ASP A 136 -8.67 -4.35 -12.51
N ALA A 137 -7.94 -3.67 -11.61
CA ALA A 137 -6.48 -3.69 -11.60
C ALA A 137 -5.95 -5.13 -11.50
N TRP A 138 -6.46 -5.95 -10.58
CA TRP A 138 -6.06 -7.35 -10.48
C TRP A 138 -6.36 -8.15 -11.76
N VAL A 139 -7.50 -7.91 -12.43
CA VAL A 139 -7.83 -8.55 -13.71
C VAL A 139 -6.80 -8.21 -14.79
N TYR A 140 -6.43 -6.93 -14.95
CA TYR A 140 -5.39 -6.50 -15.88
C TYR A 140 -4.03 -7.14 -15.56
N GLY A 141 -3.64 -7.20 -14.28
CA GLY A 141 -2.41 -7.89 -13.86
C GLY A 141 -2.43 -9.38 -14.19
N ARG A 142 -3.52 -10.07 -13.88
CA ARG A 142 -3.70 -11.49 -14.21
C ARG A 142 -3.61 -11.74 -15.72
N GLU A 143 -4.21 -10.87 -16.53
CA GLU A 143 -4.17 -10.99 -18.01
C GLU A 143 -2.75 -10.75 -18.56
N LEU A 144 -2.01 -9.76 -18.05
CA LEU A 144 -0.60 -9.58 -18.38
C LEU A 144 0.25 -10.79 -17.97
N HIS A 145 0.01 -11.38 -16.79
CA HIS A 145 0.73 -12.58 -16.37
C HIS A 145 0.42 -13.79 -17.26
N GLN A 146 -0.86 -14.02 -17.60
CA GLN A 146 -1.29 -15.08 -18.52
C GLN A 146 -0.73 -14.90 -19.94
N ALA A 147 -0.51 -13.66 -20.38
CA ALA A 147 0.18 -13.33 -21.63
C ALA A 147 1.71 -13.50 -21.58
N GLY A 148 2.29 -13.87 -20.42
CA GLY A 148 3.75 -13.94 -20.24
C GLY A 148 4.44 -12.57 -20.15
N MET A 149 3.67 -11.52 -19.88
CA MET A 149 4.12 -10.12 -19.83
C MET A 149 4.35 -9.61 -18.40
N MET A 150 4.44 -10.50 -17.40
CA MET A 150 4.87 -10.16 -16.03
C MET A 150 6.01 -11.08 -15.61
N GLU A 151 7.20 -10.53 -15.39
CA GLU A 151 8.40 -11.30 -15.07
C GLU A 151 9.34 -10.60 -14.09
N TYR A 152 10.29 -11.38 -13.55
CA TYR A 152 11.44 -10.83 -12.85
C TYR A 152 12.54 -10.44 -13.84
N ASP A 153 12.97 -9.19 -13.79
CA ASP A 153 14.06 -8.63 -14.60
C ASP A 153 15.37 -9.40 -14.37
N GLN A 154 15.65 -10.36 -15.25
CA GLN A 154 16.90 -11.13 -15.23
C GLN A 154 18.08 -10.36 -15.83
N GLU A 155 17.82 -9.32 -16.62
CA GLU A 155 18.81 -8.62 -17.44
C GLU A 155 19.32 -7.33 -16.77
N GLY A 156 18.67 -6.85 -15.71
CA GLY A 156 19.05 -5.63 -14.99
C GLY A 156 18.65 -4.36 -15.73
N LYS A 157 17.49 -4.39 -16.40
CA LYS A 157 16.85 -3.24 -17.08
C LYS A 157 16.32 -2.20 -16.11
N LEU A 158 15.93 -2.59 -14.89
CA LEU A 158 15.43 -1.69 -13.86
C LEU A 158 16.56 -1.10 -13.02
N ASP A 159 16.41 0.17 -12.64
CA ASP A 159 17.27 0.81 -11.65
C ASP A 159 17.20 0.08 -10.31
N LYS A 160 18.32 0.04 -9.58
CA LYS A 160 18.44 -0.71 -8.31
C LYS A 160 17.48 -0.27 -7.20
N GLY A 161 16.91 0.94 -7.30
CA GLY A 161 15.90 1.44 -6.37
C GLY A 161 14.46 1.07 -6.74
N THR A 162 14.19 0.81 -8.02
CA THR A 162 12.87 0.51 -8.57
C THR A 162 12.55 -0.97 -8.36
N LEU A 163 11.47 -1.29 -7.65
CA LEU A 163 11.09 -2.68 -7.31
C LEU A 163 10.12 -3.31 -8.32
N GLY A 164 9.27 -2.49 -8.94
CA GLY A 164 8.38 -2.83 -10.05
C GLY A 164 8.38 -1.71 -11.08
N ALA A 165 8.01 -2.00 -12.32
CA ALA A 165 7.64 -0.98 -13.31
C ALA A 165 6.74 -1.56 -14.41
N PHE A 166 5.60 -0.91 -14.65
CA PHE A 166 4.78 -1.08 -15.84
C PHE A 166 5.42 -0.38 -17.05
N LEU A 167 5.72 -1.16 -18.08
CA LEU A 167 6.34 -0.71 -19.32
C LEU A 167 5.29 -0.55 -20.41
N TYR A 168 5.30 0.58 -21.12
CA TYR A 168 4.34 0.85 -22.19
C TYR A 168 4.88 1.76 -23.30
N THR A 169 4.17 1.74 -24.41
CA THR A 169 4.21 2.75 -25.48
C THR A 169 2.91 3.56 -25.43
N LYS A 170 2.82 4.64 -26.21
CA LYS A 170 1.58 5.44 -26.33
C LYS A 170 0.33 4.60 -26.64
N THR A 171 0.45 3.43 -27.29
CA THR A 171 -0.68 2.64 -27.81
C THR A 171 -0.71 1.17 -27.36
N ALA A 172 0.26 0.71 -26.57
CA ALA A 172 0.37 -0.70 -26.18
C ALA A 172 1.17 -0.87 -24.89
N ALA A 173 0.66 -1.72 -23.99
CA ALA A 173 1.42 -2.29 -22.89
C ALA A 173 2.57 -3.15 -23.43
N LEU A 174 3.72 -3.14 -22.74
CA LEU A 174 4.87 -3.99 -23.01
C LEU A 174 5.08 -5.04 -21.91
N GLY A 175 4.60 -4.77 -20.69
CA GLY A 175 4.58 -5.72 -19.57
C GLY A 175 4.86 -5.07 -18.23
N VAL A 176 4.97 -5.87 -17.18
CA VAL A 176 5.49 -5.47 -15.87
C VAL A 176 6.80 -6.20 -15.62
N LEU A 177 7.84 -5.44 -15.27
CA LEU A 177 9.07 -6.00 -14.74
C LEU A 177 9.13 -5.80 -13.23
N PHE A 178 9.47 -6.85 -12.50
CA PHE A 178 9.87 -6.75 -11.09
C PHE A 178 11.38 -6.88 -10.95
N ASN A 179 11.98 -6.09 -10.08
CA ASN A 179 13.42 -6.13 -9.85
C ASN A 179 13.83 -7.50 -9.32
N LYS A 180 14.97 -8.03 -9.75
CA LYS A 180 15.48 -9.30 -9.23
C LYS A 180 15.65 -9.32 -7.70
N ALA A 181 16.01 -8.18 -7.10
CA ALA A 181 16.09 -8.05 -5.64
C ALA A 181 14.70 -8.09 -4.96
N PHE A 182 13.63 -7.74 -5.68
CA PHE A 182 12.27 -7.82 -5.16
C PHE A 182 11.83 -9.27 -4.91
N LYS A 183 12.38 -10.25 -5.65
CA LYS A 183 12.16 -11.68 -5.36
C LYS A 183 12.65 -12.09 -3.97
N ASP A 184 13.78 -11.53 -3.53
CA ASP A 184 14.28 -11.79 -2.17
C ASP A 184 13.47 -11.02 -1.13
N ILE A 185 13.02 -9.79 -1.43
CA ILE A 185 12.08 -9.06 -0.56
C ILE A 185 10.77 -9.86 -0.38
N GLN A 186 10.17 -10.38 -1.47
CA GLN A 186 8.96 -11.21 -1.45
C GLN A 186 9.09 -12.37 -0.46
N LYS A 187 10.24 -13.05 -0.42
CA LYS A 187 10.52 -14.14 0.54
C LYS A 187 10.50 -13.68 2.00
N TRP A 188 11.01 -12.49 2.29
CA TRP A 188 11.06 -11.95 3.67
C TRP A 188 9.74 -11.34 4.14
N VAL A 189 8.93 -10.81 3.22
CA VAL A 189 7.70 -10.07 3.56
C VAL A 189 6.42 -10.87 3.28
N GLY A 190 6.54 -11.95 2.52
CA GLY A 190 5.45 -12.85 2.14
C GLY A 190 4.64 -12.35 0.96
N ASP A 191 4.06 -13.29 0.21
CA ASP A 191 3.31 -12.98 -1.01
C ASP A 191 2.13 -12.04 -0.78
N GLN A 192 1.47 -12.09 0.40
CA GLN A 192 0.38 -11.18 0.75
C GLN A 192 0.81 -9.70 0.74
N PHE A 193 2.03 -9.38 1.21
CA PHE A 193 2.51 -7.99 1.20
C PHE A 193 3.27 -7.65 -0.09
N ALA A 194 3.96 -8.60 -0.71
CA ALA A 194 4.64 -8.37 -1.99
C ALA A 194 3.64 -8.17 -3.15
N ALA A 195 2.45 -8.78 -3.07
CA ALA A 195 1.39 -8.60 -4.06
C ALA A 195 0.84 -7.16 -4.12
N ALA A 196 1.09 -6.32 -3.11
CA ALA A 196 0.74 -4.89 -3.13
C ALA A 196 1.41 -4.17 -4.32
N THR A 197 2.71 -4.40 -4.54
CA THR A 197 3.43 -3.87 -5.71
C THR A 197 2.91 -4.48 -7.02
N ALA A 198 2.53 -5.76 -7.05
CA ALA A 198 1.93 -6.34 -8.27
C ALA A 198 0.58 -5.68 -8.62
N VAL A 199 -0.23 -5.35 -7.61
CA VAL A 199 -1.48 -4.58 -7.78
C VAL A 199 -1.20 -3.14 -8.22
N HIS A 200 -0.15 -2.50 -7.70
CA HIS A 200 0.29 -1.16 -8.11
C HIS A 200 0.60 -1.11 -9.62
N GLU A 201 1.48 -1.97 -10.10
CA GLU A 201 1.84 -2.01 -11.53
C GLU A 201 0.66 -2.41 -12.43
N ALA A 202 -0.25 -3.23 -11.91
CA ALA A 202 -1.47 -3.61 -12.62
C ALA A 202 -2.52 -2.47 -12.66
N ALA A 203 -2.52 -1.56 -11.67
CA ALA A 203 -3.31 -0.33 -11.73
C ALA A 203 -2.78 0.62 -12.82
N HIS A 204 -1.46 0.75 -13.00
CA HIS A 204 -0.90 1.44 -14.16
C HIS A 204 -1.32 0.81 -15.49
N ALA A 205 -1.37 -0.53 -15.58
CA ALA A 205 -1.85 -1.23 -16.77
C ALA A 205 -3.33 -0.94 -17.07
N ARG A 206 -4.20 -0.98 -16.05
CA ARG A 206 -5.61 -0.58 -16.11
C ARG A 206 -5.76 0.86 -16.63
N ASP A 207 -5.04 1.80 -16.01
CA ASP A 207 -5.16 3.23 -16.32
C ASP A 207 -4.57 3.56 -17.71
N HIS A 208 -3.57 2.82 -18.18
CA HIS A 208 -3.07 2.89 -19.55
C HIS A 208 -4.11 2.40 -20.57
N ALA A 209 -4.75 1.25 -20.32
CA ALA A 209 -5.79 0.72 -21.18
C ALA A 209 -7.03 1.63 -21.26
N GLN A 210 -7.31 2.38 -20.20
CA GLN A 210 -8.37 3.39 -20.13
C GLN A 210 -7.97 4.75 -20.76
N GLY A 211 -6.70 4.95 -21.10
CA GLY A 211 -6.18 6.22 -21.65
C GLY A 211 -5.92 7.30 -20.60
N GLU A 212 -6.02 6.97 -19.31
CA GLU A 212 -5.82 7.87 -18.17
C GLU A 212 -4.33 8.04 -17.82
N LEU A 213 -3.49 7.02 -18.08
CA LEU A 213 -2.04 7.07 -17.88
C LEU A 213 -1.31 7.61 -19.11
N ASN A 214 -0.44 8.60 -18.91
CA ASN A 214 0.45 9.11 -19.94
C ASN A 214 1.85 9.42 -19.37
N ASN A 215 2.80 9.75 -20.24
CA ASN A 215 4.20 9.94 -19.85
C ASN A 215 4.55 11.36 -19.39
N LYS A 216 3.57 12.28 -19.33
CA LYS A 216 3.73 13.66 -18.82
C LYS A 216 3.20 13.76 -17.38
N GLU A 217 1.96 13.32 -17.15
CA GLU A 217 1.24 13.34 -15.86
C GLU A 217 1.63 12.17 -14.93
N VAL A 218 2.93 12.01 -14.68
CA VAL A 218 3.48 10.97 -13.80
C VAL A 218 2.78 10.96 -12.44
N LYS A 219 2.63 12.13 -11.81
CA LYS A 219 2.06 12.24 -10.47
C LYS A 219 0.59 11.84 -10.43
N LYS A 220 -0.15 11.97 -11.53
CA LYS A 220 -1.56 11.51 -11.61
C LYS A 220 -1.62 9.98 -11.56
N GLY A 221 -0.84 9.32 -12.43
CA GLY A 221 -0.79 7.85 -12.49
C GLY A 221 -0.34 7.21 -11.18
N GLU A 222 0.70 7.75 -10.55
CA GLU A 222 1.23 7.27 -9.27
C GLU A 222 0.18 7.38 -8.14
N LYS A 223 -0.60 8.48 -8.08
CA LYS A 223 -1.71 8.60 -7.10
C LYS A 223 -2.75 7.49 -7.29
N GLN A 224 -3.18 7.24 -8.53
CA GLN A 224 -4.19 6.22 -8.83
C GLN A 224 -3.69 4.80 -8.51
N ALA A 225 -2.40 4.54 -8.73
CA ALA A 225 -1.76 3.28 -8.38
C ALA A 225 -1.59 3.10 -6.86
N PHE A 226 -1.05 4.08 -6.13
CA PHE A 226 -0.94 4.02 -4.67
C PHE A 226 -2.30 3.95 -3.95
N GLU A 227 -3.34 4.61 -4.48
CA GLU A 227 -4.69 4.48 -3.94
C GLU A 227 -5.24 3.05 -4.13
N THR A 228 -4.94 2.41 -5.26
CA THR A 228 -5.31 1.02 -5.54
C THR A 228 -4.52 0.04 -4.65
N GLU A 229 -3.22 0.28 -4.48
CA GLU A 229 -2.33 -0.48 -3.60
C GLU A 229 -2.76 -0.38 -2.13
N TYR A 230 -3.14 0.81 -1.66
CA TYR A 230 -3.70 0.99 -0.32
C TYR A 230 -5.01 0.21 -0.14
N LYS A 231 -5.93 0.24 -1.11
CA LYS A 231 -7.16 -0.54 -1.05
C LYS A 231 -6.87 -2.03 -0.92
N TYR A 232 -5.82 -2.53 -1.59
CA TYR A 232 -5.34 -3.90 -1.40
C TYR A 232 -4.76 -4.14 0.00
N LEU A 233 -3.88 -3.26 0.49
CA LEU A 233 -3.30 -3.35 1.84
C LEU A 233 -4.39 -3.35 2.93
N ARG A 234 -5.50 -2.63 2.74
CA ARG A 234 -6.65 -2.63 3.64
C ARG A 234 -7.44 -3.96 3.64
N LEU A 235 -7.33 -4.79 2.60
CA LEU A 235 -7.84 -6.17 2.61
C LEU A 235 -6.88 -7.14 3.32
N VAL A 236 -5.57 -6.96 3.09
CA VAL A 236 -4.51 -7.80 3.71
C VAL A 236 -4.43 -7.56 5.21
N ASP A 237 -4.38 -6.31 5.64
CA ASP A 237 -4.15 -5.89 7.02
C ASP A 237 -5.10 -4.73 7.44
N PRO A 238 -6.39 -5.01 7.67
CA PRO A 238 -7.39 -3.99 8.02
C PRO A 238 -7.11 -3.24 9.34
N THR A 239 -6.21 -3.77 10.18
CA THR A 239 -5.87 -3.21 11.49
C THR A 239 -4.45 -2.64 11.55
N GLY A 240 -3.64 -2.77 10.49
CA GLY A 240 -2.22 -2.39 10.48
C GLY A 240 -1.31 -3.26 11.36
N GLN A 241 -1.85 -4.31 11.97
CA GLN A 241 -1.14 -5.13 12.96
C GLN A 241 -0.14 -6.09 12.33
N LYS A 242 -0.45 -6.67 11.16
CA LYS A 242 0.48 -7.55 10.44
C LYS A 242 1.70 -6.77 9.96
N LEU A 243 1.49 -5.55 9.48
CA LEU A 243 2.53 -4.67 8.96
C LEU A 243 3.39 -4.09 10.09
N ALA A 244 2.78 -3.68 11.21
CA ALA A 244 3.53 -3.29 12.41
C ALA A 244 4.41 -4.44 12.93
N TYR A 245 3.87 -5.66 12.99
CA TYR A 245 4.65 -6.85 13.36
C TYR A 245 5.79 -7.13 12.37
N ALA A 246 5.53 -7.06 11.06
CA ALA A 246 6.55 -7.25 10.03
C ALA A 246 7.68 -6.21 10.16
N ARG A 247 7.35 -4.93 10.36
CA ARG A 247 8.34 -3.86 10.59
C ARG A 247 9.21 -4.14 11.81
N VAL A 248 8.66 -4.55 12.94
CA VAL A 248 9.47 -4.82 14.14
C VAL A 248 10.43 -6.00 13.95
N ASN A 249 10.00 -7.06 13.26
CA ASN A 249 10.85 -8.23 13.04
C ASN A 249 11.90 -8.01 11.94
N LEU A 250 11.58 -7.26 10.88
CA LEU A 250 12.47 -7.03 9.74
C LEU A 250 13.39 -5.81 9.89
N CYS A 251 12.98 -4.78 10.66
CA CYS A 251 13.77 -3.57 10.91
C CYS A 251 14.52 -3.57 12.25
N SER A 252 14.42 -4.62 13.08
CA SER A 252 15.20 -4.71 14.31
C SER A 252 16.71 -4.67 14.01
N PRO A 253 17.55 -4.00 14.83
CA PRO A 253 19.00 -4.11 14.76
C PRO A 253 19.54 -5.53 14.90
N SER A 254 18.74 -6.46 15.44
CA SER A 254 19.06 -7.89 15.55
C SER A 254 18.52 -8.73 14.39
N SER A 255 17.88 -8.13 13.38
CA SER A 255 17.30 -8.87 12.27
C SER A 255 18.37 -9.37 11.32
N ILE A 256 18.18 -10.58 10.81
CA ILE A 256 18.99 -11.16 9.72
C ILE A 256 18.41 -10.84 8.33
N ALA A 257 17.26 -10.16 8.28
CA ALA A 257 16.64 -9.73 7.02
C ALA A 257 17.51 -8.68 6.31
N PRO A 258 17.55 -8.67 4.96
CA PRO A 258 18.25 -7.64 4.22
C PRO A 258 17.56 -6.29 4.45
N LYS A 259 18.36 -5.20 4.51
CA LYS A 259 17.84 -3.82 4.69
C LYS A 259 16.67 -3.50 3.73
N ALA A 260 16.75 -3.98 2.49
CA ALA A 260 15.72 -3.80 1.47
C ALA A 260 14.34 -4.36 1.87
N ALA A 261 14.26 -5.41 2.69
CA ALA A 261 13.00 -5.92 3.22
C ALA A 261 12.39 -5.00 4.28
N CYS A 262 13.22 -4.46 5.20
CA CYS A 262 12.80 -3.43 6.16
C CYS A 262 12.35 -2.14 5.46
N ASP A 263 13.11 -1.70 4.45
CA ASP A 263 12.82 -0.55 3.61
C ASP A 263 11.45 -0.71 2.93
N TYR A 264 11.17 -1.88 2.36
CA TYR A 264 9.89 -2.19 1.73
C TYR A 264 8.71 -2.18 2.72
N VAL A 265 8.79 -2.86 3.87
CA VAL A 265 7.67 -2.81 4.85
C VAL A 265 7.49 -1.42 5.47
N THR A 266 8.53 -0.59 5.48
CA THR A 266 8.42 0.82 5.86
C THR A 266 7.76 1.67 4.75
N HIS A 267 8.00 1.37 3.48
CA HIS A 267 7.29 1.97 2.36
C HIS A 267 5.80 1.61 2.37
N LEU A 268 5.43 0.34 2.57
CA LEU A 268 4.03 -0.06 2.72
C LEU A 268 3.34 0.66 3.88
N ALA A 269 4.02 0.84 5.02
CA ALA A 269 3.43 1.59 6.15
C ALA A 269 3.27 3.08 5.85
N LYS A 270 4.13 3.66 5.00
CA LYS A 270 3.97 5.02 4.48
C LYS A 270 2.72 5.11 3.60
N ILE A 271 2.50 4.16 2.69
CA ILE A 271 1.26 4.09 1.88
C ILE A 271 0.02 4.02 2.79
N SER A 272 0.00 3.11 3.77
CA SER A 272 -1.11 3.00 4.73
C SER A 272 -1.39 4.31 5.48
N TRP A 273 -0.36 4.98 5.98
CA TRP A 273 -0.48 6.22 6.75
C TRP A 273 -0.98 7.43 5.93
N TYR A 274 -0.56 7.54 4.67
CA TYR A 274 -1.07 8.59 3.78
C TYR A 274 -2.48 8.24 3.28
N GLY A 275 -2.76 6.96 3.02
CA GLY A 275 -4.07 6.48 2.57
C GLY A 275 -5.17 6.59 3.62
N GLU A 276 -4.87 6.37 4.90
CA GLU A 276 -5.79 6.63 6.02
C GLU A 276 -6.23 8.11 6.10
N LYS A 277 -5.51 9.02 5.43
CA LYS A 277 -5.79 10.46 5.37
C LYS A 277 -6.29 10.94 4.00
N GLY A 278 -6.26 10.08 2.98
CA GLY A 278 -6.49 10.45 1.58
C GLY A 278 -5.43 11.40 1.00
N ASP A 279 -4.24 11.49 1.58
CA ASP A 279 -3.18 12.44 1.17
C ASP A 279 -2.24 11.83 0.12
N TRP A 280 -2.79 11.50 -1.05
CA TRP A 280 -2.03 10.92 -2.17
C TRP A 280 -1.01 11.91 -2.75
N ASP A 281 -1.34 13.21 -2.76
CA ASP A 281 -0.47 14.29 -3.19
C ASP A 281 0.78 14.39 -2.30
N GLY A 282 0.61 14.31 -0.98
CA GLY A 282 1.69 14.27 -0.01
C GLY A 282 2.53 12.99 -0.14
N LEU A 283 1.90 11.83 -0.33
CA LEU A 283 2.62 10.56 -0.56
C LEU A 283 3.55 10.66 -1.77
N VAL A 284 2.98 10.94 -2.94
CA VAL A 284 3.69 11.00 -4.24
C VAL A 284 4.78 12.07 -4.21
N SER A 285 4.52 13.25 -3.65
CA SER A 285 5.53 14.30 -3.52
C SER A 285 6.64 13.92 -2.52
N SER A 286 6.32 13.24 -1.42
CA SER A 286 7.30 12.76 -0.44
C SER A 286 8.12 11.55 -0.90
N LEU A 287 7.78 10.96 -2.05
CA LEU A 287 8.56 9.94 -2.75
C LEU A 287 9.38 10.53 -3.91
N GLY A 288 9.31 11.85 -4.14
CA GLY A 288 10.11 12.53 -5.15
C GLY A 288 9.59 12.40 -6.59
N TYR A 289 8.33 12.02 -6.78
CA TYR A 289 7.73 11.97 -8.11
C TYR A 289 7.40 13.37 -8.65
N GLU A 290 7.84 13.61 -9.88
CA GLU A 290 7.66 14.84 -10.62
C GLU A 290 7.03 14.55 -12.00
N ASP A 291 6.10 15.42 -12.42
CA ASP A 291 5.57 15.38 -13.78
C ASP A 291 6.67 15.77 -14.77
N ARG A 292 6.68 15.15 -15.96
CA ARG A 292 7.75 15.44 -16.91
C ARG A 292 7.59 16.83 -17.50
N PRO A 293 8.66 17.63 -17.60
CA PRO A 293 8.59 18.94 -18.23
C PRO A 293 8.08 18.77 -19.66
N GLY A 294 7.08 19.57 -20.01
CA GLY A 294 6.54 19.61 -21.37
C GLY A 294 7.61 20.14 -22.32
N GLY A 295 8.41 19.22 -22.89
CA GLY A 295 9.18 19.53 -24.08
C GLY A 295 8.24 20.10 -25.13
N HIS A 296 8.66 21.17 -25.82
CA HIS A 296 7.93 21.67 -26.97
C HIS A 296 7.81 20.51 -27.96
N ASP A 297 6.59 19.95 -28.06
CA ASP A 297 6.20 19.15 -29.19
C ASP A 297 6.34 20.07 -30.39
N HIS A 298 7.49 19.98 -31.08
CA HIS A 298 7.71 20.68 -32.32
C HIS A 298 6.64 20.17 -33.27
N HIS A 299 5.64 21.01 -33.51
CA HIS A 299 4.92 21.00 -34.76
C HIS A 299 5.96 21.19 -35.86
N ASP A 300 6.45 20.07 -36.41
CA ASP A 300 6.86 20.00 -37.80
C ASP A 300 5.60 20.36 -38.61
N GLY A 301 5.43 21.67 -38.80
CA GLY A 301 4.25 22.24 -39.44
C GLY A 301 4.15 21.75 -40.87
N ASP A 302 2.91 21.57 -41.34
CA ASP A 302 2.58 21.08 -42.67
C ASP A 302 3.27 21.90 -43.78
N GLY A 303 4.41 21.40 -44.23
CA GLY A 303 5.06 21.84 -45.46
C GLY A 303 4.27 21.34 -46.66
N HIS A 304 3.23 22.08 -47.05
CA HIS A 304 2.43 21.83 -48.25
C HIS A 304 3.32 21.64 -49.50
N PRO A 305 2.92 20.77 -50.47
CA PRO A 305 3.73 20.47 -51.63
C PRO A 305 3.70 21.61 -52.66
N SER A 306 4.87 22.06 -53.10
CA SER A 306 5.00 22.83 -54.34
C SER A 306 5.22 21.88 -55.51
N HIS A 307 4.25 21.82 -56.42
CA HIS A 307 4.53 21.44 -57.80
C HIS A 307 5.37 22.53 -58.46
N ASP A 308 6.47 22.13 -59.12
CA ASP A 308 6.87 22.52 -60.48
C ASP A 308 8.00 21.59 -60.96
#